data_AF-A0AAP6MKU0-F1
#
_entry.id   AF-A0AAP6MKU0-F1
#
_cell.length_a   1.000
_cell.length_b   1.000
_cell.length_c   1.000
_cell.angle_alpha   90.00
_cell.angle_beta   90.00
_cell.angle_gamma   90.00
#
_symmetry.space_group_name_H-M   'P 1'
#
loop_
_entity.id
_entity.type
_entity.pdbx_description
1 polymer ?
#
loop_
_entity_poly.entity_id
_entity_poly.type
_entity_poly.pdbx_seq_one_letter_code
_entity_poly.pdbx_strand_id
1 'polypeptide(L)' 'MITQLLEWARQPRHESLLSVVAGVLLVGAFAPFGIWPLALVALAGAFWLWRGHGPRRAFWLGWLFGLGSFG' A
#
# COMPACT_ATOMS: atom_id res chain seq x y z
N MET A 1 7.75 -4.83 -20.50
CA MET A 1 6.48 -4.11 -20.25
C MET A 1 6.14 -4.08 -18.75
N ILE A 2 6.06 -5.22 -18.05
CA ILE A 2 5.73 -5.28 -16.61
C ILE A 2 6.69 -4.45 -15.73
N THR A 3 7.99 -4.48 -16.00
CA THR A 3 9.00 -3.73 -15.22
C THR A 3 8.78 -2.21 -15.23
N GLN A 4 8.35 -1.62 -16.35
CA GLN A 4 8.05 -0.19 -16.40
C GLN A 4 6.87 0.20 -15.50
N LEU A 5 5.83 -0.65 -15.42
CA LEU A 5 4.70 -0.42 -14.52
C LEU A 5 5.15 -0.44 -13.05
N LEU A 6 6.05 -1.35 -12.71
CA LEU A 6 6.61 -1.47 -11.37
C LEU A 6 7.48 -0.24 -10.99
N GLU A 7 8.25 0.28 -11.93
CA GLU A 7 9.04 1.51 -11.71
C GLU A 7 8.16 2.75 -11.60
N TRP A 8 7.10 2.84 -12.42
CA TRP A 8 6.12 3.91 -12.33
C TRP A 8 5.43 3.93 -10.96
N ALA A 9 5.08 2.75 -10.43
CA ALA A 9 4.48 2.62 -9.09
C ALA A 9 5.42 3.04 -7.96
N ARG A 10 6.74 2.91 -8.15
CA ARG A 10 7.78 3.30 -7.19
C ARG A 10 8.24 4.76 -7.30
N GLN A 11 7.53 5.59 -8.06
CA GLN A 11 7.80 7.02 -8.05
C GLN A 11 7.27 7.66 -6.74
N PRO A 12 7.96 8.66 -6.17
CA PRO A 12 7.63 9.23 -4.85
C PRO A 12 6.19 9.73 -4.68
N ARG A 13 5.56 10.15 -5.78
CA ARG A 13 4.18 10.63 -5.78
C ARG A 13 3.18 9.46 -5.80
N HIS A 14 3.48 8.43 -6.57
CA HIS A 14 2.60 7.28 -6.76
C HIS A 14 2.69 6.34 -5.57
N GLU A 15 3.87 6.14 -4.99
CA GLU A 15 4.04 5.26 -3.83
C GLU A 15 3.24 5.70 -2.60
N SER A 16 3.13 7.03 -2.39
CA SER A 16 2.31 7.62 -1.34
C SER A 16 0.82 7.32 -1.58
N LEU A 17 0.34 7.56 -2.80
CA LEU A 17 -1.04 7.30 -3.18
C LEU A 17 -1.37 5.80 -3.08
N LEU A 18 -0.48 4.94 -3.58
CA LEU A 18 -0.63 3.49 -3.55
C LEU A 18 -0.60 2.94 -2.12
N SER A 19 0.15 3.56 -1.20
CA SER A 19 0.11 3.20 0.23
C SER A 19 -1.27 3.49 0.84
N VAL A 20 -1.87 4.65 0.54
CA VAL A 20 -3.24 4.97 0.99
C VAL A 20 -4.25 4.01 0.38
N VAL A 21 -4.18 3.75 -0.93
CA VAL A 21 -5.07 2.81 -1.62
C VAL A 21 -4.95 1.41 -1.03
N ALA A 22 -3.74 0.94 -0.73
CA ALA A 22 -3.53 -0.35 -0.07
C ALA A 22 -4.19 -0.40 1.32
N GLY A 23 -4.16 0.70 2.08
CA GLY A 23 -4.88 0.80 3.35
C GLY A 23 -6.40 0.72 3.18
N VAL A 24 -6.96 1.43 2.20
CA VAL A 24 -8.40 1.37 1.89
C VAL A 24 -8.83 -0.03 1.47
N LEU A 25 -8.01 -0.71 0.65
CA LEU A 25 -8.25 -2.09 0.25
C LEU A 25 -8.26 -3.05 1.45
N LEU A 26 -7.41 -2.80 2.46
CA LEU A 26 -7.37 -3.61 3.67
C LEU A 26 -8.73 -3.57 4.41
N VAL A 27 -9.41 -2.43 4.46
CA VAL A 27 -10.74 -2.31 5.09
C VAL A 27 -11.76 -3.24 4.44
N GLY A 28 -11.71 -3.38 3.11
CA GLY A 28 -12.57 -4.29 2.36
C GLY A 28 -12.38 -5.78 2.69
N ALA A 29 -11.29 -6.15 3.36
CA ALA A 29 -11.08 -7.51 3.84
C ALA A 29 -11.90 -7.82 5.11
N PHE A 30 -12.32 -6.79 5.84
CA PHE A 30 -13.08 -6.92 7.09
C PHE A 30 -14.59 -6.78 6.85
N ALA A 31 -15.38 -6.93 7.91
CA ALA A 31 -16.82 -6.74 7.86
C ALA A 31 -17.18 -5.31 7.41
N PRO A 32 -18.27 -5.12 6.65
CA PRO A 32 -19.26 -6.14 6.23
C PRO A 32 -18.88 -6.92 4.97
N PHE A 33 -17.80 -6.55 4.26
CA PHE A 33 -17.48 -7.08 2.94
C PHE A 33 -16.84 -8.47 2.97
N GLY A 34 -15.94 -8.72 3.92
CA GLY A 34 -15.32 -10.05 4.13
C GLY A 34 -14.48 -10.56 2.96
N ILE A 35 -13.97 -9.68 2.09
CA ILE A 35 -13.21 -10.07 0.90
C ILE A 35 -11.76 -10.36 1.31
N TRP A 36 -11.56 -11.52 1.94
CA TRP A 36 -10.27 -11.90 2.56
C TRP A 36 -9.03 -11.77 1.67
N PRO A 37 -9.05 -11.98 0.32
CA PRO A 37 -7.86 -11.81 -0.50
C PRO A 37 -7.35 -10.36 -0.52
N LEU A 38 -8.21 -9.38 -0.25
CA LEU A 38 -7.79 -7.97 -0.19
C LEU A 38 -6.77 -7.71 0.91
N ALA A 39 -6.84 -8.43 2.04
CA ALA A 39 -5.83 -8.30 3.10
C ALA A 39 -4.45 -8.71 2.59
N LEU A 40 -4.36 -9.81 1.83
CA LEU A 40 -3.10 -10.27 1.25
C LEU A 40 -2.58 -9.29 0.21
N VAL A 41 -3.45 -8.79 -0.68
CA VAL A 41 -3.07 -7.82 -1.71
C VAL A 41 -2.61 -6.50 -1.09
N ALA A 42 -3.34 -6.00 -0.08
CA ALA A 42 -3.01 -4.78 0.64
C ALA A 42 -1.65 -4.88 1.34
N LEU A 43 -1.43 -5.94 2.11
CA LEU A 43 -0.18 -6.14 2.84
C LEU A 43 1.00 -6.40 1.90
N ALA A 44 0.81 -7.25 0.88
CA ALA A 44 1.87 -7.51 -0.11
C ALA A 44 2.24 -6.24 -0.88
N GLY A 45 1.25 -5.43 -1.27
CA GLY A 45 1.46 -4.13 -1.89
C GLY A 45 2.24 -3.18 -0.98
N ALA A 46 1.81 -3.03 0.28
CA ALA A 46 2.47 -2.19 1.26
C ALA A 46 3.94 -2.60 1.50
N PHE A 47 4.20 -3.88 1.76
CA PHE A 47 5.58 -4.37 1.93
C PHE A 47 6.42 -4.19 0.67
N TRP A 48 5.84 -4.41 -0.50
CA TRP A 48 6.52 -4.21 -1.77
C TRP A 48 6.87 -2.73 -2.00
N LEU A 49 5.98 -1.81 -1.62
CA LEU A 49 6.20 -0.36 -1.68
C LEU A 49 7.28 0.11 -0.69
N TRP A 50 7.34 -0.45 0.51
CA TRP A 50 8.33 -0.02 1.52
C TRP A 50 9.74 -0.56 1.24
N ARG A 51 9.84 -1.67 0.50
CA ARG A 51 11.10 -2.37 0.27
C ARG A 51 12.08 -1.56 -0.57
N GLY A 52 13.26 -1.30 -0.01
CA GLY A 52 14.35 -0.55 -0.64
C GLY A 52 14.41 0.92 -0.28
N HIS A 53 13.48 1.41 0.55
CA HIS A 53 13.53 2.77 1.08
C HIS A 53 14.25 2.84 2.43
N GLY A 54 14.83 4.01 2.74
CA GLY A 54 15.35 4.31 4.07
C GLY A 54 14.25 4.38 5.13
N PRO A 55 14.60 4.27 6.42
CA PRO A 55 13.64 4.12 7.53
C PRO A 55 12.63 5.26 7.62
N ARG A 56 13.07 6.51 7.37
CA ARG A 56 12.18 7.68 7.37
C ARG A 56 11.10 7.58 6.30
N ARG A 57 11.44 7.10 5.10
CA ARG A 57 10.48 7.01 3.99
C ARG A 57 9.54 5.83 4.19
N ALA A 58 10.06 4.69 4.64
CA ALA A 58 9.24 3.54 5.03
C ALA A 58 8.22 3.91 6.13
N PHE A 59 8.63 4.70 7.13
CA PHE A 59 7.71 5.21 8.16
C PHE A 59 6.56 6.03 7.55
N TRP A 60 6.85 6.98 6.65
CA TRP A 60 5.81 7.79 6.01
C TRP A 60 4.85 6.96 5.15
N LEU A 61 5.36 5.97 4.41
CA LEU A 61 4.51 5.08 3.63
C LEU A 61 3.64 4.19 4.53
N GLY A 62 4.18 3.71 5.65
CA GLY A 62 3.42 3.00 6.67
C GLY A 62 2.35 3.86 7.34
N TRP A 63 2.66 5.12 7.63
CA TRP A 63 1.71 6.09 8.16
C TRP A 63 0.54 6.33 7.18
N LEU A 64 0.84 6.51 5.89
CA LEU A 64 -0.17 6.70 4.85
C LEU A 64 -1.04 5.45 4.64
N PHE A 65 -0.45 4.26 4.75
CA PHE A 65 -1.20 3.00 4.76
C PHE A 65 -2.16 2.93 5.95
N GLY A 66 -1.69 3.30 7.15
CA GLY A 66 -2.54 3.42 8.34
C GLY A 66 -3.66 4.43 8.12
N LEU A 67 -3.36 5.60 7.57
CA LEU A 67 -4.36 6.62 7.25
C LEU A 67 -5.45 6.10 6.30
N GLY A 68 -5.08 5.35 5.26
CA GLY A 68 -6.07 4.73 4.37
C GLY A 68 -6.92 3.63 5.03
N SER A 69 -6.42 3.00 6.09
CA SER A 69 -7.12 1.93 6.82
C SER A 69 -8.02 2.45 7.94
N PHE A 70 -7.71 3.61 8.52
CA PHE A 70 -8.35 4.14 9.74
C PHE A 70 -8.97 5.54 9.59
N GLY A 71 -8.69 6.26 8.50
CA GLY A 71 -9.21 7.61 8.23
C GLY A 71 -10.67 7.60 7.83
#